data_AF-A0A5S3V165-F1
#
_entry.id   AF-A0A5S3V165-F1
#
_cell.length_a   1.000
_cell.length_b   1.000
_cell.length_c   1.000
_cell.angle_alpha   90.00
_cell.angle_beta   90.00
_cell.angle_gamma   90.00
#
_symmetry.space_group_name_H-M   'P 1'
#
loop_
_entity.id
_entity.type
_entity.pdbx_description
1 polymer ?
#
loop_
_entity_poly.entity_id
_entity_poly.type
_entity_poly.pdbx_seq_one_letter_code
_entity_poly.pdbx_strand_id
1 'polypeptide(L)'
;MKLSRTIVLLVLLLLGVGTAWPWLWQNQGCKKDFVQLNFRHIADALEMHKLKTGRYPSNEEGLEHLVSAKIAGSERGYIRAVPESRWGNDYYYFNLEEKVILLWELGSDALSGGTGNSQDVCYVVKFAPDNSDFASNVKDVVAKLPKKITPQCAVIYSGFSSEHSKQGL
;
A
#
# COMPACT_ATOMS: atom_id res chain seq x y z
N MET A 1 -40.65 -50.58 3.91
CA MET A 1 -39.34 -50.03 3.47
C MET A 1 -39.40 -48.56 3.02
N LYS A 2 -40.06 -47.67 3.80
CA LYS A 2 -40.14 -46.22 3.53
C LYS A 2 -39.21 -45.38 4.44
N LEU A 3 -38.90 -45.88 5.64
CA LEU A 3 -38.01 -45.19 6.60
C LEU A 3 -36.55 -45.08 6.14
N SER A 4 -36.00 -46.09 5.44
CA SER A 4 -34.59 -46.05 5.01
C SER A 4 -34.30 -44.96 3.98
N ARG A 5 -35.24 -44.68 3.08
CA ARG A 5 -35.13 -43.60 2.09
C ARG A 5 -35.12 -42.22 2.76
N THR A 6 -35.96 -42.01 3.78
CA THR A 6 -36.03 -40.74 4.51
C THR A 6 -34.81 -40.49 5.38
N ILE A 7 -34.27 -41.54 6.02
CA ILE A 7 -33.06 -41.45 6.86
C ILE A 7 -31.85 -41.10 5.99
N VAL A 8 -31.69 -41.72 4.81
CA VAL A 8 -30.58 -41.41 3.90
C VAL A 8 -30.63 -39.97 3.39
N LEU A 9 -31.83 -39.46 3.05
CA LEU A 9 -32.00 -38.06 2.64
C LEU A 9 -31.71 -37.07 3.78
N LEU A 10 -32.11 -37.40 5.01
CA LEU A 10 -31.80 -36.59 6.21
C LEU A 10 -30.30 -36.56 6.51
N VAL A 11 -29.62 -37.69 6.40
CA VAL A 11 -28.17 -37.79 6.62
C VAL A 11 -27.40 -37.03 5.54
N LEU A 12 -27.81 -37.11 4.27
CA LEU A 12 -27.19 -36.35 3.18
C LEU A 12 -27.42 -34.83 3.31
N LEU A 13 -28.59 -34.41 3.82
CA LEU A 13 -28.83 -33.00 4.15
C LEU A 13 -27.96 -32.53 5.31
N LEU A 14 -27.81 -33.32 6.39
CA LEU A 14 -26.96 -32.95 7.53
C LEU A 14 -25.47 -32.96 7.20
N LEU A 15 -25.02 -33.85 6.32
CA LEU A 15 -23.62 -33.91 5.86
C LEU A 15 -23.32 -32.92 4.72
N GLY A 16 -24.33 -32.45 3.98
CA GLY A 16 -24.18 -31.57 2.82
C GLY A 16 -23.99 -30.08 3.15
N VAL A 17 -24.29 -29.63 4.38
CA VAL A 17 -24.18 -28.21 4.77
C VAL A 17 -22.74 -27.79 5.12
N GLY A 18 -21.80 -28.73 5.20
CA GLY A 18 -20.46 -28.49 5.75
C GLY A 18 -19.35 -28.08 4.77
N THR A 19 -19.58 -28.06 3.46
CA THR A 19 -18.48 -27.95 2.47
C THR A 19 -18.41 -26.62 1.72
N ALA A 20 -19.10 -25.57 2.16
CA ALA A 20 -18.76 -24.20 1.79
C ALA A 20 -17.51 -23.78 2.59
N TRP A 21 -16.39 -24.41 2.22
CA TRP A 21 -15.09 -24.29 2.86
C TRP A 21 -14.60 -22.83 2.83
N PRO A 22 -13.89 -22.31 3.85
CA PRO A 22 -13.54 -20.89 4.04
C PRO A 22 -12.70 -20.17 2.96
N TRP A 23 -12.61 -20.67 1.73
CA TRP A 23 -11.77 -20.14 0.64
C TRP A 23 -12.09 -18.70 0.23
N LEU A 24 -13.32 -18.22 0.46
CA LEU A 24 -13.72 -16.84 0.13
C LEU A 24 -12.97 -15.77 0.94
N TRP A 25 -12.42 -16.12 2.10
CA TRP A 25 -11.72 -15.19 3.00
C TRP A 25 -10.21 -15.10 2.75
N GLN A 26 -9.61 -16.06 2.06
CA GLN A 26 -8.14 -16.11 1.86
C GLN A 26 -7.62 -15.13 0.80
N ASN A 27 -8.45 -14.69 -0.15
CA ASN A 27 -8.04 -13.76 -1.20
C ASN A 27 -7.85 -12.30 -0.74
N GLN A 28 -8.16 -11.99 0.52
CA GLN A 28 -8.08 -10.62 1.06
C GLN A 28 -6.62 -10.20 1.36
N GLY A 29 -5.76 -11.15 1.76
CA GLY A 29 -4.35 -10.87 2.10
C GLY A 29 -3.52 -10.51 0.87
N CYS A 30 -3.61 -11.31 -0.20
CA CYS A 30 -2.76 -11.13 -1.38
C CYS A 30 -2.90 -9.76 -2.07
N LYS A 31 -4.07 -9.10 -1.94
CA LYS A 31 -4.26 -7.75 -2.51
C LYS A 31 -3.51 -6.69 -1.71
N LYS A 32 -3.56 -6.75 -0.38
CA LYS A 32 -2.83 -5.83 0.51
C LYS A 32 -1.32 -5.98 0.36
N ASP A 33 -0.85 -7.22 0.21
CA ASP A 33 0.57 -7.51 -0.02
C ASP A 33 1.08 -6.88 -1.33
N PHE A 34 0.25 -6.91 -2.39
CA PHE A 34 0.58 -6.30 -3.68
C PHE A 34 0.70 -4.77 -3.58
N VAL A 35 -0.20 -4.14 -2.83
CA VAL A 35 -0.19 -2.70 -2.60
C VAL A 35 1.04 -2.28 -1.80
N GLN A 36 1.42 -3.08 -0.79
CA GLN A 36 2.67 -2.87 -0.06
C GLN A 36 3.90 -2.99 -0.97
N LEU A 37 3.94 -3.96 -1.88
CA LEU A 37 5.02 -4.10 -2.85
C LEU A 37 5.13 -2.88 -3.77
N ASN A 38 4.00 -2.40 -4.29
CA ASN A 38 3.94 -1.20 -5.13
C ASN A 38 4.42 0.04 -4.36
N PHE A 39 4.01 0.21 -3.10
CA PHE A 39 4.51 1.29 -2.26
C PHE A 39 6.02 1.22 -2.08
N ARG A 40 6.60 0.02 -1.92
CA ARG A 40 8.05 -0.14 -1.84
C ARG A 40 8.74 0.31 -3.12
N HIS A 41 8.23 -0.10 -4.29
CA HIS A 41 8.78 0.34 -5.58
C HIS A 41 8.70 1.87 -5.77
N ILE A 42 7.60 2.50 -5.35
CA ILE A 42 7.45 3.97 -5.38
C ILE A 42 8.44 4.62 -4.40
N ALA A 43 8.59 4.07 -3.19
CA ALA A 43 9.51 4.57 -2.18
C ALA A 43 10.98 4.53 -2.66
N ASP A 44 11.40 3.45 -3.31
CA ASP A 44 12.74 3.31 -3.87
C ASP A 44 12.99 4.38 -4.96
N ALA A 45 12.00 4.66 -5.81
CA ALA A 45 12.09 5.70 -6.83
C ALA A 45 12.17 7.12 -6.21
N LEU A 46 11.38 7.38 -5.16
CA LEU A 46 11.42 8.63 -4.39
C LEU A 46 12.79 8.84 -3.74
N GLU A 47 13.36 7.79 -3.16
CA GLU A 47 14.69 7.85 -2.56
C GLU A 47 15.75 8.17 -3.61
N MET A 48 15.73 7.47 -4.75
CA MET A 48 16.67 7.73 -5.85
C MET A 48 16.55 9.17 -6.37
N HIS A 49 15.33 9.71 -6.46
CA HIS A 49 15.10 11.12 -6.81
C HIS A 49 15.74 12.06 -5.79
N LYS A 50 15.53 11.83 -4.49
CA LYS A 50 16.15 12.61 -3.42
C LYS A 50 17.67 12.53 -3.45
N LEU A 51 18.24 11.34 -3.68
CA LEU A 51 19.69 11.16 -3.79
C LEU A 51 20.31 11.94 -4.95
N LYS A 52 19.57 12.14 -6.05
CA LYS A 52 20.06 12.84 -7.25
C LYS A 52 19.81 14.34 -7.23
N THR A 53 18.67 14.76 -6.71
CA THR A 53 18.23 16.18 -6.75
C THR A 53 18.37 16.89 -5.40
N GLY A 54 18.57 16.14 -4.32
CA GLY A 54 18.65 16.64 -2.95
C GLY A 54 17.30 16.83 -2.25
N ARG A 55 16.17 16.60 -2.95
CA ARG A 55 14.81 16.78 -2.41
C ARG A 55 13.86 15.73 -2.96
N TYR A 56 12.76 15.47 -2.28
CA TYR A 56 11.63 14.76 -2.84
C TYR A 56 10.82 15.66 -3.79
N PRO A 57 9.94 15.07 -4.63
CA PRO A 57 8.96 15.83 -5.37
C PRO A 57 8.08 16.67 -4.45
N SER A 58 7.67 17.87 -4.88
CA SER A 58 6.71 18.68 -4.16
C SER A 58 5.31 18.06 -4.20
N ASN A 59 4.39 18.57 -3.38
CA ASN A 59 3.00 18.09 -3.39
C ASN A 59 2.27 18.41 -4.70
N GLU A 60 2.70 19.45 -5.40
CA GLU A 60 2.20 19.85 -6.72
C GLU A 60 2.80 19.00 -7.84
N GLU A 61 4.06 18.60 -7.72
CA GLU A 61 4.76 17.71 -8.66
C GLU A 61 4.24 16.27 -8.57
N GLY A 62 4.02 15.77 -7.35
CA GLY A 62 3.45 14.45 -7.08
C GLY A 62 4.26 13.26 -7.62
N LEU A 63 3.61 12.10 -7.76
CA LEU A 63 4.24 10.87 -8.25
C LEU A 63 4.55 10.91 -9.75
N GLU A 64 3.80 11.68 -10.53
CA GLU A 64 4.01 11.83 -11.98
C GLU A 64 5.36 12.47 -12.32
N HIS A 65 5.91 13.26 -11.39
CA HIS A 65 7.26 13.79 -11.53
C HIS A 65 8.31 12.67 -11.56
N LEU A 66 8.09 11.54 -10.87
CA LEU A 66 9.04 10.42 -10.90
C LEU A 66 9.10 9.73 -12.26
N VAL A 67 8.03 9.82 -13.05
CA VAL A 67 7.95 9.26 -14.41
C VAL A 67 8.60 10.22 -15.41
N SER A 68 8.25 11.51 -15.31
CA SER A 68 8.67 12.53 -16.28
C SER A 68 10.07 13.08 -16.04
N ALA A 69 10.52 13.16 -14.78
CA ALA A 69 11.85 13.66 -14.44
C ALA A 69 12.92 12.67 -14.88
N LYS A 70 13.79 13.12 -15.79
CA LYS A 70 14.91 12.30 -16.29
C LYS A 70 16.03 12.22 -15.25
N ILE A 71 16.56 11.01 -15.08
CA ILE A 71 17.79 10.83 -14.31
C ILE A 71 18.94 11.45 -15.12
N ALA A 72 19.80 12.25 -14.49
CA ALA A 72 20.92 12.88 -15.17
C ALA A 72 21.79 11.85 -15.91
N GLY A 73 21.97 12.02 -17.22
CA GLY A 73 22.70 11.09 -18.08
C GLY A 73 21.90 9.88 -18.55
N SER A 74 20.57 9.87 -18.38
CA SER A 74 19.67 8.80 -18.82
C SER A 74 18.41 9.40 -19.46
N GLU A 75 17.90 8.72 -20.49
CA GLU A 75 16.59 9.04 -21.08
C GLU A 75 15.40 8.47 -20.27
N ARG A 76 15.67 7.76 -19.18
CA ARG A 76 14.66 7.15 -18.31
C ARG A 76 14.40 7.99 -17.06
N GLY A 77 13.14 8.01 -16.64
CA GLY A 77 12.75 8.54 -15.33
C GLY A 77 13.13 7.64 -14.16
N TYR A 78 12.76 8.05 -12.96
CA TYR A 78 13.00 7.30 -11.71
C TYR A 78 12.13 6.05 -11.61
N ILE A 79 10.92 6.12 -12.18
CA ILE A 79 10.03 4.98 -12.37
C ILE A 79 9.50 4.97 -13.81
N ARG A 80 9.21 3.78 -14.35
CA ARG A 80 8.68 3.66 -15.73
C ARG A 80 7.27 4.21 -15.86
N ALA A 81 6.44 3.94 -14.86
CA ALA A 81 5.08 4.41 -14.70
C ALA A 81 4.72 4.25 -13.22
N VAL A 82 3.81 5.07 -12.71
CA VAL A 82 3.21 4.82 -11.40
C VAL A 82 2.48 3.46 -11.49
N PRO A 83 2.74 2.50 -10.59
CA PRO A 83 2.00 1.24 -10.58
C PRO A 83 0.51 1.50 -10.45
N GLU A 84 -0.31 0.61 -11.01
CA GLU A 84 -1.75 0.63 -10.77
C GLU A 84 -2.08 -0.17 -9.51
N SER A 85 -3.07 0.30 -8.75
CA SER A 85 -3.64 -0.52 -7.68
C SER A 85 -4.42 -1.71 -8.24
N ARG A 86 -4.49 -2.80 -7.47
CA ARG A 86 -5.36 -3.95 -7.76
C ARG A 86 -6.84 -3.62 -7.68
N TRP A 87 -7.19 -2.48 -7.08
CA TRP A 87 -8.54 -1.95 -7.00
C TRP A 87 -8.83 -0.88 -8.06
N GLY A 88 -7.84 -0.50 -8.89
CA GLY A 88 -8.00 0.49 -9.95
C GLY A 88 -7.99 1.94 -9.46
N ASN A 89 -7.59 2.18 -8.21
CA ASN A 89 -7.41 3.53 -7.67
C ASN A 89 -5.99 4.04 -7.88
N ASP A 90 -5.86 5.36 -7.87
CA ASP A 90 -4.57 6.03 -7.85
C ASP A 90 -3.89 5.92 -6.48
N TYR A 91 -2.56 5.97 -6.51
CA TYR A 91 -1.78 6.16 -5.30
C TYR A 91 -1.67 7.64 -4.96
N TYR A 92 -1.85 7.95 -3.69
CA TYR A 92 -1.72 9.31 -3.20
C TYR A 92 -0.36 9.54 -2.58
N TYR A 93 0.10 10.79 -2.65
CA TYR A 93 1.41 11.23 -2.19
C TYR A 93 1.28 12.52 -1.40
N PHE A 94 2.01 12.58 -0.28
CA PHE A 94 2.17 13.81 0.48
C PHE A 94 3.57 13.91 1.08
N ASN A 95 4.22 15.02 0.80
CA ASN A 95 5.51 15.42 1.33
C ASN A 95 5.32 16.42 2.48
N LEU A 96 5.70 16.00 3.68
CA LEU A 96 5.75 16.84 4.87
C LEU A 96 7.20 17.29 5.11
N GLU A 97 7.53 18.48 4.59
CA GLU A 97 8.80 19.17 4.81
C GLU A 97 10.05 18.30 4.57
N GLU A 98 10.07 17.42 3.57
CA GLU A 98 11.19 16.52 3.25
C GLU A 98 11.56 15.48 4.33
N LYS A 99 10.89 15.52 5.48
CA LYS A 99 11.14 14.68 6.65
C LYS A 99 10.32 13.40 6.59
N VAL A 100 9.05 13.52 6.20
CA VAL A 100 8.11 12.41 6.16
C VAL A 100 7.36 12.43 4.84
N ILE A 101 7.48 11.35 4.10
CA ILE A 101 6.66 11.12 2.91
C ILE A 101 5.60 10.09 3.27
N LEU A 102 4.34 10.46 3.04
CA LEU A 102 3.20 9.58 3.19
C LEU A 102 2.68 9.18 1.82
N LEU A 103 2.57 7.88 1.62
CA LEU A 103 1.85 7.27 0.51
C LEU A 103 0.60 6.59 1.06
N TRP A 104 -0.52 6.65 0.35
CA TRP A 104 -1.70 5.89 0.74
C TRP A 104 -2.55 5.49 -0.46
N GLU A 105 -3.45 4.56 -0.19
CA GLU A 105 -4.46 4.07 -1.12
C GLU A 105 -5.76 3.80 -0.36
N LEU A 106 -6.91 4.05 -1.01
CA LEU A 106 -8.25 4.02 -0.40
C LEU A 106 -8.92 2.63 -0.45
N GLY A 107 -8.27 1.60 -0.97
CA GLY A 107 -8.86 0.26 -1.07
C GLY A 107 -10.05 0.17 -2.04
N SER A 108 -10.81 -0.93 -1.99
CA SER A 108 -11.80 -1.26 -3.03
C SER A 108 -12.97 -0.29 -3.24
N ASP A 109 -13.31 0.52 -2.24
CA ASP A 109 -14.46 1.44 -2.31
C ASP A 109 -14.06 2.87 -2.67
N ALA A 110 -12.76 3.17 -2.78
CA ALA A 110 -12.24 4.50 -3.06
C ALA A 110 -12.71 5.56 -2.05
N LEU A 111 -13.04 5.14 -0.82
CA LEU A 111 -13.49 6.01 0.26
C LEU A 111 -12.53 5.88 1.44
N SER A 112 -12.34 6.98 2.18
CA SER A 112 -11.51 6.94 3.39
C SER A 112 -12.14 6.04 4.45
N GLY A 113 -11.34 5.11 4.99
CA GLY A 113 -11.72 4.19 6.05
C GLY A 113 -11.98 2.79 5.57
N GLY A 114 -13.19 2.28 5.80
CA GLY A 114 -13.60 0.94 5.41
C GLY A 114 -13.00 -0.22 6.21
N THR A 115 -13.39 -1.43 5.82
CA THR A 115 -12.96 -2.70 6.45
C THR A 115 -12.64 -3.75 5.39
N GLY A 116 -11.83 -4.75 5.72
CA GLY A 116 -11.45 -5.79 4.75
C GLY A 116 -10.64 -5.20 3.59
N ASN A 117 -11.13 -5.37 2.35
CA ASN A 117 -10.52 -4.83 1.12
C ASN A 117 -10.78 -3.33 0.90
N SER A 118 -11.81 -2.77 1.52
CA SER A 118 -12.11 -1.33 1.49
C SER A 118 -11.26 -0.56 2.49
N GLN A 119 -10.30 -1.22 3.13
CA GLN A 119 -9.51 -0.59 4.17
C GLN A 119 -8.36 0.21 3.57
N ASP A 120 -8.23 1.47 4.00
CA ASP A 120 -7.09 2.30 3.63
C ASP A 120 -5.76 1.66 4.02
N VAL A 121 -4.81 1.70 3.08
CA VAL A 121 -3.45 1.23 3.29
C VAL A 121 -2.50 2.40 3.17
N CYS A 122 -1.67 2.61 4.20
CA CYS A 122 -0.72 3.71 4.24
C CYS A 122 0.72 3.21 4.37
N TYR A 123 1.64 3.94 3.76
CA TYR A 123 3.06 3.66 3.77
C TYR A 123 3.85 4.94 4.06
N VAL A 124 4.73 4.89 5.05
CA VAL A 124 5.61 6.00 5.41
C VAL A 124 7.03 5.71 4.95
N VAL A 125 7.57 6.58 4.09
CA VAL A 125 8.97 6.50 3.65
C VAL A 125 9.86 7.15 4.71
N LYS A 126 10.80 6.39 5.28
CA LYS A 126 11.76 6.85 6.30
C LYS A 126 13.16 6.90 5.70
N PHE A 127 13.83 8.06 5.78
CA PHE A 127 15.18 8.26 5.23
C PHE A 127 16.28 8.51 6.29
N ALA A 128 16.13 8.07 7.54
CA ALA A 128 17.22 8.23 8.51
C ALA A 128 17.33 7.05 9.49
N PRO A 129 18.56 6.60 9.81
CA PRO A 129 18.79 5.52 10.78
C PRO A 129 18.49 5.93 12.24
N ASP A 130 18.43 7.23 12.55
CA ASP A 130 18.16 7.76 13.90
C ASP A 130 16.72 8.25 14.11
N ASN A 131 15.82 8.03 13.15
CA ASN A 131 14.48 8.64 13.15
C ASN A 131 13.46 7.91 14.05
N SER A 132 13.91 7.39 15.19
CA SER A 132 13.08 6.63 16.16
C SER A 132 11.88 7.43 16.68
N ASP A 133 11.97 8.75 16.67
CA ASP A 133 10.97 9.65 17.27
C ASP A 133 9.78 9.95 16.35
N PHE A 134 9.89 9.70 15.04
CA PHE A 134 8.76 9.95 14.12
C PHE A 134 7.84 8.74 13.93
N ALA A 135 8.27 7.54 14.34
CA ALA A 135 7.41 6.36 14.34
C ALA A 135 6.28 6.47 15.38
N SER A 136 6.49 7.19 16.50
CA SER A 136 5.43 7.51 17.46
C SER A 136 4.45 8.57 16.96
N ASN A 137 4.86 9.39 15.98
CA ASN A 137 4.15 10.61 15.57
C ASN A 137 3.44 10.48 14.21
N VAL A 138 3.28 9.27 13.66
CA VAL A 138 2.54 9.08 12.39
C VAL A 138 1.11 9.62 12.50
N LYS A 139 0.48 9.50 13.68
CA LYS A 139 -0.83 10.11 13.95
C LYS A 139 -0.79 11.64 13.81
N ASP A 140 0.28 12.29 14.24
CA ASP A 140 0.44 13.74 14.14
C ASP A 140 0.72 14.19 12.70
N VAL A 141 1.42 13.35 11.92
CA VAL A 141 1.62 13.57 10.48
C VAL A 141 0.28 13.46 9.74
N VAL A 142 -0.51 12.41 10.01
CA VAL A 142 -1.85 12.23 9.42
C VAL A 142 -2.79 13.39 9.82
N ALA A 143 -2.68 13.90 11.04
CA ALA A 143 -3.48 15.03 11.51
C ALA A 143 -3.15 16.36 10.80
N LYS A 144 -1.96 16.49 10.19
CA LYS A 144 -1.55 17.67 9.42
C LYS A 144 -2.00 17.63 7.95
N LEU A 145 -2.58 16.52 7.50
CA LEU A 145 -3.12 16.43 6.15
C LEU A 145 -4.34 17.35 5.98
N PRO A 146 -4.54 17.95 4.80
CA PRO A 146 -5.73 18.74 4.53
C PRO A 146 -6.98 17.86 4.68
N LYS A 147 -7.95 18.31 5.49
CA LYS A 147 -9.19 17.60 5.88
C LYS A 147 -10.01 17.00 4.73
N LYS A 148 -9.77 17.40 3.48
CA LYS A 148 -10.54 16.96 2.32
C LYS A 148 -10.20 15.53 1.87
N ILE A 149 -9.02 15.00 2.23
CA ILE A 149 -8.57 13.63 1.89
C ILE A 149 -7.67 13.10 3.02
N THR A 150 -8.19 12.99 4.24
CA THR A 150 -7.48 12.30 5.32
C THR A 150 -7.75 10.80 5.23
N PRO A 151 -6.78 9.94 4.87
CA PRO A 151 -6.95 8.50 4.96
C PRO A 151 -7.10 8.10 6.44
N GLN A 152 -8.05 7.22 6.72
CA GLN A 152 -8.09 6.52 8.01
C GLN A 152 -7.18 5.30 7.93
N CYS A 153 -5.88 5.55 7.94
CA CYS A 153 -4.83 4.54 7.89
C CYS A 153 -5.02 3.50 8.99
N ALA A 154 -5.61 2.36 8.67
CA ALA A 154 -5.76 1.27 9.62
C ALA A 154 -4.47 0.47 9.80
N VAL A 155 -3.66 0.37 8.73
CA VAL A 155 -2.34 -0.25 8.74
C VAL A 155 -1.35 0.73 8.15
N ILE A 156 -0.28 0.99 8.91
CA ILE A 156 0.84 1.84 8.48
C ILE A 156 2.06 0.93 8.31
N TYR A 157 2.50 0.79 7.07
CA TYR A 157 3.77 0.16 6.77
C TYR A 157 4.88 1.22 6.84
N SER A 158 6.06 0.84 7.30
CA SER A 158 7.26 1.65 7.17
C SER A 158 8.40 0.80 6.67
N GLY A 159 9.00 1.16 5.54
CA GLY A 159 10.22 0.54 5.06
C GLY A 159 11.42 1.46 5.24
N PHE A 160 12.55 0.86 5.60
CA PHE A 160 13.87 1.45 5.50
C PHE A 160 14.50 0.88 4.23
N SER A 161 14.65 1.70 3.19
CA SER A 161 15.37 1.29 1.99
C SER A 161 16.87 1.35 2.30
N SER A 162 17.49 0.22 2.61
CA SER A 162 18.93 0.15 2.85
C SER A 162 19.60 -1.08 2.23
N GLU A 163 18.92 -1.74 1.29
CA GLU A 163 19.41 -2.96 0.65
C GLU A 163 19.82 -2.75 -0.81
N HIS A 164 20.40 -1.59 -1.13
CA HIS A 164 20.96 -1.30 -2.45
C HIS A 164 22.48 -1.01 -2.42
N SER A 165 23.23 -1.62 -1.49
CA SER A 165 24.70 -1.48 -1.46
C SER A 165 25.46 -2.73 -0.99
N LYS A 166 25.03 -3.94 -1.37
CA LYS A 166 25.87 -5.16 -1.28
C LYS A 166 25.57 -6.20 -2.38
N GLN A 167 25.62 -5.81 -3.65
CA GLN A 167 25.89 -6.76 -4.73
C GLN A 167 26.84 -6.10 -5.73
N GLY A 168 28.12 -6.22 -5.43
CA GLY A 168 29.21 -5.63 -6.17
C GLY A 168 30.54 -6.06 -5.58
N LEU A 169 30.85 -7.35 -5.69
CA LEU A 169 32.19 -7.86 -5.95
C LEU A 169 32.10 -9.29 -6.48
#